data_AF-A0A0C3DAJ1-F1
#
_entry.id   AF-A0A0C3DAJ1-F1
#
_cell.length_a   1.000
_cell.length_b   1.000
_cell.length_c   1.000
_cell.angle_alpha   90.00
_cell.angle_beta   90.00
_cell.angle_gamma   90.00
#
_symmetry.space_group_name_H-M   'P 1'
#
loop_
_entity.id
_entity.type
_entity.pdbx_description
1 polymer ?
#
loop_
_entity_poly.entity_id
_entity_poly.type
_entity_poly.pdbx_seq_one_letter_code
_entity_poly.pdbx_strand_id
1 'polypeptide(L)' 'MQPKATKIDIPSTHNVYTYIYNTFGEFIKELRSEIQSTATGRVSTTMDNWSIQQTKASFIGITAH' A
#
# COMPACT_ATOMS: atom_id res chain seq x y z
N MET A 1 -1.30 7.85 33.88
CA MET A 1 -2.52 7.72 33.07
C MET A 1 -2.39 6.42 32.27
N GLN A 2 -3.16 5.39 32.59
CA GLN A 2 -3.11 4.11 31.87
C GLN A 2 -4.32 4.06 30.91
N PRO A 3 -4.13 3.80 29.61
CA PRO A 3 -5.27 3.71 28.69
C PRO A 3 -6.16 2.53 29.09
N LYS A 4 -7.44 2.78 29.34
CA LYS A 4 -8.46 1.73 29.53
C LYS A 4 -8.97 1.22 28.17
N ALA A 5 -8.06 0.85 27.27
CA ALA A 5 -8.46 0.20 26.03
C ALA A 5 -8.99 -1.20 26.36
N THR A 6 -10.21 -1.47 25.95
CA THR A 6 -10.91 -2.74 26.07
C THR A 6 -10.90 -3.46 24.72
N LYS A 7 -11.28 -4.74 24.69
CA LYS A 7 -11.32 -5.52 23.42
C LYS A 7 -12.22 -4.92 22.35
N ILE A 8 -13.20 -4.10 22.73
CA ILE A 8 -14.11 -3.40 21.81
C ILE A 8 -13.37 -2.27 21.07
N ASP A 9 -12.31 -1.73 21.68
CA ASP A 9 -11.49 -0.67 21.10
C ASP A 9 -10.47 -1.19 20.08
N ILE A 10 -10.31 -2.52 19.97
CA ILE A 10 -9.43 -3.16 19.00
C ILE A 10 -10.23 -3.42 17.72
N PRO A 11 -9.81 -2.88 16.56
CA PRO A 11 -10.51 -3.13 15.30
C PRO A 11 -10.46 -4.62 14.94
N SER A 12 -11.58 -5.13 14.42
CA SER A 12 -11.62 -6.49 13.90
C SER A 12 -10.70 -6.65 12.69
N THR A 13 -10.31 -7.88 12.37
CA THR A 13 -9.56 -8.19 11.15
C THR A 13 -10.26 -7.68 9.89
N HIS A 14 -11.60 -7.77 9.84
CA HIS A 14 -12.38 -7.24 8.74
C HIS A 14 -12.25 -5.72 8.63
N ASN A 15 -12.33 -4.99 9.74
CA ASN A 15 -12.19 -3.53 9.74
C ASN A 15 -10.80 -3.09 9.27
N VAL A 16 -9.74 -3.79 9.72
CA VAL A 16 -8.37 -3.52 9.28
C VAL A 16 -8.21 -3.79 7.78
N TYR A 17 -8.73 -4.92 7.29
CA TYR A 17 -8.65 -5.27 5.87
C TYR A 17 -9.37 -4.24 5.00
N THR A 18 -10.59 -3.87 5.36
CA THR A 18 -11.40 -2.87 4.64
C THR A 18 -10.71 -1.51 4.64
N TYR A 19 -10.13 -1.09 5.76
CA TYR A 19 -9.36 0.15 5.85
C TYR A 19 -8.15 0.14 4.90
N ILE A 20 -7.35 -0.93 4.92
CA ILE A 20 -6.17 -1.07 4.05
C ILE A 20 -6.59 -1.05 2.58
N TYR A 21 -7.64 -1.80 2.21
CA TYR A 21 -8.14 -1.86 0.84
C TYR A 21 -8.58 -0.48 0.34
N ASN A 22 -9.38 0.23 1.12
CA ASN A 22 -9.86 1.56 0.75
C ASN A 22 -8.72 2.58 0.64
N THR A 23 -7.81 2.59 1.63
CA THR A 23 -6.65 3.51 1.64
C THR A 23 -5.74 3.25 0.44
N PHE A 24 -5.48 1.98 0.11
CA PHE A 24 -4.70 1.62 -1.05
C PHE A 24 -5.38 2.04 -2.36
N GLY A 25 -6.71 1.90 -2.45
CA GLY A 25 -7.49 2.37 -3.59
C GLY A 25 -7.36 3.89 -3.83
N GLU A 26 -7.45 4.70 -2.77
CA GLU A 26 -7.25 6.14 -2.87
C GLU A 26 -5.82 6.52 -3.25
N PHE A 27 -4.81 5.87 -2.65
CA PHE A 27 -3.41 6.07 -3.03
C PHE A 27 -3.16 5.85 -4.52
N ILE A 28 -3.73 4.79 -5.12
CA ILE A 28 -3.56 4.52 -6.56
C ILE A 28 -4.24 5.59 -7.42
N LYS A 29 -5.37 6.17 -6.98
CA LYS A 29 -6.02 7.27 -7.70
C LYS A 29 -5.17 8.54 -7.66
N GLU A 30 -4.62 8.88 -6.50
CA GLU A 30 -3.72 10.03 -6.32
C GLU A 30 -2.46 9.87 -7.18
N LEU A 31 -1.78 8.72 -7.07
CA LEU A 31 -0.60 8.42 -7.88
C LEU A 31 -0.88 8.54 -9.39
N ARG A 32 -2.05 8.06 -9.85
CA ARG A 32 -2.45 8.20 -11.25
C ARG A 32 -2.60 9.67 -11.65
N SER A 33 -3.24 10.48 -10.80
CA SER A 33 -3.41 11.91 -11.02
C SER A 33 -2.07 12.64 -11.09
N GLU A 34 -1.12 12.28 -10.22
CA GLU A 34 0.23 12.85 -10.21
C GLU A 34 1.02 12.50 -11.47
N ILE A 35 0.99 11.24 -11.90
CA ILE A 35 1.66 10.78 -13.13
C ILE A 35 1.08 11.49 -14.37
N GLN A 36 -0.24 11.71 -14.40
CA GLN A 36 -0.94 12.36 -15.51
C GLN A 36 -0.85 13.90 -15.48
N SER A 37 -0.26 14.48 -14.43
CA SER A 37 -0.06 15.92 -14.31
C SER A 37 0.90 16.44 -15.38
N THR A 38 0.71 17.70 -15.78
CA THR A 38 1.51 18.40 -16.80
C THR A 38 2.97 18.65 -16.38
N ALA A 39 3.35 18.32 -15.15
CA ALA A 39 4.75 18.22 -14.68
C ALA A 39 5.44 16.91 -15.12
N THR A 40 5.04 16.40 -16.28
CA THR A 40 5.38 15.08 -16.83
C THR A 40 6.88 15.01 -17.08
N GLY A 41 7.61 14.36 -16.17
CA GLY A 41 9.07 14.30 -16.18
C GLY A 41 9.69 14.12 -14.79
N ARG A 42 8.90 14.22 -13.71
CA ARG A 42 9.39 14.06 -12.33
C ARG A 42 9.15 12.69 -11.72
N VAL A 43 8.34 11.83 -12.35
CA VAL A 43 8.04 10.49 -11.81
C VAL A 43 8.99 9.47 -12.39
N SER A 44 9.71 8.76 -11.53
CA SER A 44 10.53 7.61 -11.90
C SER A 44 10.06 6.37 -11.16
N THR A 45 10.16 5.20 -11.77
CA THR A 45 9.81 3.95 -11.09
C THR A 45 11.01 3.03 -11.00
N THR A 46 11.16 2.38 -9.86
CA THR A 46 12.08 1.26 -9.65
C THR A 46 11.24 -0.01 -9.61
N MET A 47 11.59 -0.98 -10.45
CA MET A 47 10.99 -2.30 -10.46
C MET A 47 12.01 -3.30 -9.93
N ASP A 48 11.68 -3.96 -8.84
CA ASP A 48 12.49 -5.04 -8.26
C ASP A 48 11.77 -6.37 -8.45
N ASN A 49 12.48 -7.34 -9.00
CA ASN A 49 11.95 -8.68 -9.25
C ASN A 49 12.81 -9.68 -8.51
N TRP A 50 12.19 -10.47 -7.65
CA TRP A 50 12.88 -11.53 -6.94
C TRP A 50 12.01 -12.77 -6.83
N SER A 51 12.64 -13.90 -6.53
CA SER A 51 11.95 -15.16 -6.27
C SER A 51 12.43 -15.75 -4.95
N ILE A 52 11.55 -16.47 -4.27
CA ILE A 52 11.86 -17.14 -3.01
C ILE A 52 11.56 -18.62 -3.19
N GLN A 53 12.60 -19.45 -3.21
CA GLN A 53 12.47 -20.89 -3.44
C GLN A 53 11.61 -21.59 -2.39
N GLN A 54 11.68 -21.15 -1.12
CA GLN A 54 10.92 -21.73 -0.01
C GLN A 54 9.40 -21.63 -0.22
N THR A 55 8.94 -20.50 -0.77
CA THR A 55 7.53 -20.26 -1.06
C THR A 55 7.16 -20.62 -2.50
N LYS A 56 8.16 -20.99 -3.34
CA LYS A 56 8.02 -21.19 -4.79
C LYS A 56 7.29 -20.03 -5.48
N ALA A 57 7.48 -18.81 -4.96
CA ALA A 57 6.82 -17.62 -5.45
C ALA A 57 7.82 -16.66 -6.11
N SER A 58 7.33 -15.93 -7.09
CA SER A 58 8.01 -14.79 -7.71
C SER A 58 7.24 -13.52 -7.35
N PHE A 59 7.98 -12.45 -7.08
CA PHE A 59 7.46 -11.18 -6.65
C PHE A 59 7.91 -10.07 -7.60
N ILE A 60 7.04 -9.07 -7.76
CA ILE A 60 7.32 -7.84 -8.48
C ILE A 60 7.03 -6.71 -7.49
N GLY A 61 8.07 -6.01 -7.06
CA GLY A 61 7.98 -4.79 -6.30
C GLY A 61 8.07 -3.59 -7.24
N ILE A 62 7.15 -2.65 -7.11
CA ILE A 62 7.18 -1.39 -7.87
C ILE A 62 7.20 -0.25 -6.86
N THR A 63 8.18 0.63 -6.97
CA THR A 63 8.28 1.86 -6.20
C THR A 63 8.28 3.05 -7.16
N ALA A 64 7.43 4.04 -6.92
CA ALA A 64 7.44 5.31 -7.66
C ALA A 64 8.09 6.41 -6.81
N HIS A 65 8.91 7.26 -7.43
CA HIS A 65 9.56 8.45 -6.85
C HIS A 65 9.12 9.70 -7.60
#